data_AF-A0A1I4UV09-F1
#
_entry.id   AF-A0A1I4UV09-F1
#
_cell.length_a   1.000
_cell.length_b   1.000
_cell.length_c   1.000
_cell.angle_alpha   90.00
_cell.angle_beta   90.00
_cell.angle_gamma   90.00
#
_symmetry.space_group_name_H-M   'P 1'
#
loop_
_entity.id
_entity.type
_entity.pdbx_description
1 polymer ?
#
loop_
_entity_poly.entity_id
_entity_poly.type
_entity_poly.pdbx_seq_one_letter_code
_entity_poly.pdbx_strand_id
1 'polypeptide(L)'
;MPGKRYIREQVNEAHGMPSKEALVRRLNFCQWTDAKNPWISADVWMAAKRNYDWRALRGRRAWGGLDLGSTTDLTGLVLWIEPEEYGEPWQLVSFAWLPDEGLLRKEELDKVPYLVWKAAGYLETTPGRAVSKLFVLRRMEKLIDIFDIQCIAYDRWRIEDLKQLAEDEDIPLPPMEPFGQGYKDMSPALDKFETALLNGEVVHDGDPVLTWCAANAVTVQDAAENRKLSKEKATGRIDLMVAAVMGAGIAIDCKIESDDIDQGFVVL
;
A
#
# COMPACT_ATOMS: atom_id res chain seq x y z
N MET A 1 -1.38 -5.22 38.07
CA MET A 1 -2.00 -5.92 36.92
C MET A 1 -2.52 -4.86 35.96
N PRO A 2 -2.31 -4.99 34.64
CA PRO A 2 -2.98 -4.13 33.68
C PRO A 2 -4.49 -4.14 33.96
N GLY A 3 -5.12 -2.97 33.97
CA GLY A 3 -6.54 -2.83 34.31
C GLY A 3 -7.43 -3.54 33.28
N LYS A 4 -8.59 -4.06 33.71
CA LYS A 4 -9.57 -4.71 32.82
C LYS A 4 -9.94 -3.85 31.60
N ARG A 5 -9.92 -2.53 31.74
CA ARG A 5 -10.20 -1.58 30.66
C ARG A 5 -9.12 -1.63 29.56
N TYR A 6 -7.85 -1.58 29.96
CA TYR A 6 -6.70 -1.63 29.04
C TYR A 6 -6.69 -2.94 28.22
N ILE A 7 -6.90 -4.09 28.88
CA ILE A 7 -6.95 -5.39 28.17
C ILE A 7 -8.12 -5.43 27.18
N ARG A 8 -9.27 -4.83 27.51
CA ARG A 8 -10.43 -4.78 26.62
C ARG A 8 -10.18 -3.90 25.39
N GLU A 9 -9.56 -2.73 25.58
CA GLU A 9 -9.17 -1.84 24.47
C GLU A 9 -8.20 -2.56 23.53
N GLN A 10 -7.16 -3.22 24.07
CA GLN A 10 -6.20 -3.99 23.27
C GLN A 10 -6.82 -5.18 22.53
N VAL A 11 -7.79 -5.88 23.13
CA VAL A 11 -8.51 -6.97 22.46
C VAL A 11 -9.39 -6.45 21.32
N ASN A 12 -10.03 -5.29 21.50
CA ASN A 12 -10.85 -4.67 20.45
C ASN A 12 -9.97 -4.19 19.28
N GLU A 13 -8.85 -3.54 19.57
CA GLU A 13 -7.88 -3.09 18.55
C GLU A 13 -7.22 -4.24 17.78
N ALA A 14 -7.06 -5.40 18.42
CA ALA A 14 -6.50 -6.59 17.80
C ALA A 14 -7.50 -7.36 16.92
N HIS A 15 -8.80 -7.03 17.01
CA HIS A 15 -9.83 -7.76 16.28
C HIS A 15 -9.68 -7.54 14.77
N GLY A 16 -9.52 -8.62 14.01
CA GLY A 16 -9.31 -8.55 12.56
C GLY A 16 -7.85 -8.29 12.12
N MET A 17 -6.91 -8.16 13.07
CA MET A 17 -5.48 -7.95 12.82
C MET A 17 -4.67 -9.09 13.45
N PRO A 18 -4.37 -10.16 12.70
CA PRO A 18 -3.76 -11.38 13.25
C PRO A 18 -2.40 -11.13 13.91
N SER A 19 -1.63 -10.15 13.41
CA SER A 19 -0.35 -9.77 14.03
C SER A 19 -0.54 -9.12 15.41
N LYS A 20 -1.50 -8.20 15.57
CA LYS A 20 -1.86 -7.60 16.87
C LYS A 20 -2.48 -8.63 17.81
N GLU A 21 -3.35 -9.51 17.29
CA GLU A 21 -3.97 -10.58 18.07
C GLU A 21 -2.92 -11.52 18.67
N ALA A 22 -1.93 -11.93 17.88
CA ALA A 22 -0.82 -12.74 18.34
C ALA A 22 0.00 -12.06 19.45
N LEU A 23 0.24 -10.76 19.33
CA LEU A 23 0.94 -9.97 20.33
C LEU A 23 0.14 -9.89 21.65
N VAL A 24 -1.16 -9.61 21.58
CA VAL A 24 -2.06 -9.57 22.74
C VAL A 24 -2.16 -10.93 23.42
N ARG A 25 -2.29 -12.03 22.65
CA ARG A 25 -2.31 -13.41 23.16
C ARG A 25 -1.02 -13.77 23.89
N ARG A 26 0.13 -13.37 23.34
CA ARG A 26 1.44 -13.64 23.94
C ARG A 26 1.67 -12.83 25.22
N LEU A 27 1.42 -11.52 25.18
CA LEU A 27 1.77 -10.61 26.29
C LEU A 27 0.73 -10.60 27.42
N ASN A 28 -0.56 -10.70 27.10
CA ASN A 28 -1.63 -10.59 28.10
C ASN A 28 -2.17 -11.95 28.57
N PHE A 29 -2.05 -12.99 27.74
CA PHE A 29 -2.62 -14.32 28.02
C PHE A 29 -1.59 -15.45 28.07
N CYS A 30 -0.30 -15.17 27.86
CA CYS A 30 0.79 -16.14 27.84
C CYS A 30 0.55 -17.31 26.86
N GLN A 31 -0.19 -17.08 25.77
CA GLN A 31 -0.45 -18.06 24.73
C GLN A 31 0.60 -17.96 23.61
N TRP A 32 1.20 -19.09 23.26
CA TRP A 32 2.08 -19.18 22.09
C TRP A 32 1.24 -19.29 20.83
N THR A 33 1.42 -18.33 19.93
CA THR A 33 0.78 -18.30 18.60
C THR A 33 1.82 -18.59 17.52
N ASP A 34 1.38 -19.12 16.38
CA ASP A 34 2.26 -19.50 15.28
C ASP A 34 3.05 -18.30 14.73
N ALA A 35 4.23 -18.55 14.15
CA ALA A 35 5.23 -17.51 13.91
C ALA A 35 4.95 -16.58 12.70
N LYS A 36 3.95 -16.93 11.87
CA LYS A 36 3.64 -16.22 10.62
C LYS A 36 2.17 -15.77 10.63
N ASN A 37 1.88 -14.73 11.40
CA ASN A 37 0.57 -14.10 11.37
C ASN A 37 0.59 -12.98 10.32
N PRO A 38 -0.27 -13.01 9.31
CA PRO A 38 -0.40 -11.91 8.37
C PRO A 38 -0.80 -10.65 9.12
N TRP A 39 -0.39 -9.50 8.60
CA TRP A 39 -0.71 -8.19 9.17
C TRP A 39 -2.22 -7.96 9.19
N ILE A 40 -2.87 -8.21 8.06
CA ILE A 40 -4.31 -8.00 7.86
C ILE A 40 -4.98 -9.37 7.73
N SER A 41 -6.10 -9.59 8.44
CA SER A 41 -6.88 -10.83 8.27
C SER A 41 -7.58 -10.85 6.92
N ALA A 42 -7.80 -12.06 6.39
CA ALA A 42 -8.56 -12.24 5.15
C ALA A 42 -9.98 -11.65 5.27
N ASP A 43 -10.62 -11.76 6.44
CA ASP A 43 -11.98 -11.24 6.66
C ASP A 43 -12.03 -9.71 6.56
N VAL A 44 -11.09 -9.00 7.21
CA VAL A 44 -11.01 -7.53 7.12
C VAL A 44 -10.69 -7.08 5.70
N TRP A 45 -9.72 -7.73 5.06
CA TRP A 45 -9.37 -7.39 3.67
C TRP A 45 -10.56 -7.58 2.73
N MET A 46 -11.20 -8.76 2.77
CA MET A 46 -12.31 -9.07 1.89
C MET A 46 -13.57 -8.22 2.17
N ALA A 47 -13.77 -7.76 3.41
CA ALA A 47 -14.85 -6.82 3.74
C ALA A 47 -14.68 -5.44 3.05
N ALA A 48 -13.43 -5.03 2.78
CA ALA A 48 -13.10 -3.80 2.08
C ALA A 48 -13.19 -3.93 0.54
N LYS A 49 -13.45 -5.13 0.01
CA LYS A 49 -13.61 -5.33 -1.43
C LYS A 49 -14.87 -4.62 -1.94
N ARG A 50 -14.73 -3.86 -3.02
CA ARG A 50 -15.82 -3.28 -3.81
C ARG A 50 -15.64 -3.62 -5.28
N ASN A 51 -16.69 -3.49 -6.08
CA ASN A 51 -16.61 -3.70 -7.52
C ASN A 51 -16.62 -2.33 -8.21
N TYR A 52 -15.47 -1.93 -8.73
CA TYR A 52 -15.33 -0.73 -9.55
C TYR A 52 -14.23 -0.93 -10.59
N ASP A 53 -14.37 -0.28 -11.74
CA ASP A 53 -13.29 -0.16 -12.72
C ASP A 53 -12.59 1.17 -12.51
N TRP A 54 -11.28 1.14 -12.29
CA TRP A 54 -10.48 2.35 -12.11
C TRP A 54 -10.56 3.29 -13.31
N ARG A 55 -10.90 2.80 -14.51
CA ARG A 55 -11.11 3.65 -15.70
C ARG A 55 -12.29 4.61 -15.55
N ALA A 56 -13.28 4.26 -14.72
CA ALA A 56 -14.42 5.12 -14.44
C ALA A 56 -14.06 6.27 -13.48
N LEU A 57 -12.92 6.17 -12.78
CA LEU A 57 -12.44 7.17 -11.81
C LEU A 57 -11.61 8.28 -12.47
N ARG A 58 -11.73 8.45 -13.79
CA ARG A 58 -10.94 9.41 -14.57
C ARG A 58 -11.21 10.85 -14.10
N GLY A 59 -10.17 11.65 -14.03
CA GLY A 59 -10.21 13.07 -13.63
C GLY A 59 -10.19 13.29 -12.12
N ARG A 60 -10.15 12.22 -11.33
CA ARG A 60 -10.15 12.28 -9.87
C ARG A 60 -8.76 12.59 -9.32
N ARG A 61 -8.74 13.29 -8.20
CA ARG A 61 -7.51 13.56 -7.45
C ARG A 61 -6.99 12.26 -6.85
N ALA A 62 -5.70 12.04 -7.02
CA ALA A 62 -5.06 10.81 -6.61
C ALA A 62 -3.72 11.09 -5.91
N TRP A 63 -3.46 10.33 -4.85
CA TRP A 63 -2.15 10.24 -4.22
C TRP A 63 -1.63 8.83 -4.42
N GLY A 64 -0.32 8.61 -4.46
CA GLY A 64 0.21 7.29 -4.75
C GLY A 64 1.42 6.93 -3.92
N GLY A 65 1.70 5.64 -3.84
CA GLY A 65 3.02 5.16 -3.43
C GLY A 65 3.63 4.30 -4.52
N LEU A 66 4.92 4.49 -4.78
CA LEU A 66 5.72 3.75 -5.75
C LEU A 66 6.82 2.97 -5.03
N ASP A 67 6.71 1.65 -4.99
CA ASP A 67 7.77 0.74 -4.53
C ASP A 67 8.52 0.18 -5.73
N LEU A 68 9.73 0.71 -5.95
CA LEU A 68 10.64 0.23 -6.99
C LEU A 68 11.34 -1.04 -6.50
N GLY A 69 10.87 -2.16 -7.02
CA GLY A 69 11.51 -3.47 -6.85
C GLY A 69 12.98 -3.43 -7.26
N SER A 70 13.75 -4.43 -6.83
CA SER A 70 15.10 -4.60 -7.37
C SER A 70 15.01 -5.05 -8.83
N THR A 71 16.15 -5.30 -9.47
CA THR A 71 16.25 -5.66 -10.88
C THR A 71 15.19 -6.69 -11.31
N THR A 72 14.92 -7.73 -10.52
CA THR A 72 14.00 -8.82 -10.87
C THR A 72 12.74 -8.88 -10.01
N ASP A 73 12.58 -7.98 -9.03
CA ASP A 73 11.46 -8.02 -8.10
C ASP A 73 10.20 -7.35 -8.65
N LEU A 74 9.10 -7.51 -7.91
CA LEU A 74 7.85 -6.85 -8.22
C LEU A 74 8.02 -5.35 -7.98
N THR A 75 7.74 -4.54 -9.01
CA THR A 75 7.57 -3.10 -8.85
C THR A 75 6.08 -2.82 -8.73
N GLY A 76 5.70 -1.97 -7.79
CA GLY A 76 4.30 -1.68 -7.49
C GLY A 76 4.02 -0.19 -7.39
N LEU A 77 2.92 0.26 -8.00
CA LEU A 77 2.33 1.57 -7.81
C LEU A 77 0.92 1.36 -7.29
N VAL A 78 0.55 2.05 -6.22
CA VAL A 78 -0.83 2.04 -5.72
C VAL A 78 -1.30 3.47 -5.58
N LEU A 79 -2.40 3.80 -6.27
CA LEU A 79 -3.07 5.09 -6.18
C LEU A 79 -4.23 5.00 -5.18
N TRP A 80 -4.34 6.03 -4.36
CA TRP A 80 -5.42 6.38 -3.46
C TRP A 80 -6.26 7.46 -4.13
N ILE A 81 -7.42 7.07 -4.64
CA ILE A 81 -8.35 7.99 -5.29
C ILE A 81 -9.21 8.65 -4.22
N GLU A 82 -9.20 9.98 -4.21
CA GLU A 82 -9.96 10.81 -3.27
C GLU A 82 -11.46 10.56 -3.40
N PRO A 83 -12.22 10.40 -2.31
CA PRO A 83 -13.69 10.33 -2.34
C PRO A 83 -14.34 11.57 -2.98
N GLU A 84 -15.51 11.46 -3.63
CA GLU A 84 -16.22 12.66 -4.16
C GLU A 84 -17.04 13.33 -3.07
N GLU A 85 -17.70 12.51 -2.27
CA GLU A 85 -18.60 12.97 -1.22
C GLU A 85 -18.04 12.65 0.17
N TYR A 86 -18.44 13.48 1.14
CA TYR A 86 -18.09 13.23 2.53
C TYR A 86 -18.71 11.91 3.01
N GLY A 87 -17.88 11.01 3.54
CA GLY A 87 -18.29 9.70 4.02
C GLY A 87 -18.14 8.57 2.99
N GLU A 88 -17.74 8.88 1.76
CA GLU A 88 -17.31 7.85 0.81
C GLU A 88 -15.90 7.35 1.14
N PRO A 89 -15.61 6.06 0.89
CA PRO A 89 -14.28 5.51 1.11
C PRO A 89 -13.32 5.89 -0.01
N TRP A 90 -12.05 6.01 0.34
CA TRP A 90 -10.94 6.05 -0.61
C TRP A 90 -10.90 4.78 -1.44
N GLN A 91 -10.59 4.90 -2.72
CA GLN A 91 -10.51 3.75 -3.63
C GLN A 91 -9.06 3.47 -4.01
N LEU A 92 -8.61 2.23 -3.80
CA LEU A 92 -7.27 1.79 -4.18
C LEU A 92 -7.25 1.32 -5.64
N VAL A 93 -6.24 1.76 -6.39
CA VAL A 93 -5.97 1.29 -7.74
C VAL A 93 -4.50 0.86 -7.82
N SER A 94 -4.27 -0.43 -8.03
CA SER A 94 -2.93 -1.00 -8.11
C SER A 94 -2.46 -1.22 -9.54
N PHE A 95 -1.16 -1.01 -9.74
CA PHE A 95 -0.44 -1.36 -10.95
C PHE A 95 0.84 -2.10 -10.55
N ALA A 96 1.07 -3.25 -11.17
CA ALA A 96 2.17 -4.14 -10.83
C ALA A 96 3.00 -4.48 -12.07
N TRP A 97 4.32 -4.50 -11.93
CA TRP A 97 5.24 -4.83 -13.02
C TRP A 97 6.23 -5.94 -12.64
N LEU A 98 6.44 -6.87 -13.58
CA LEU A 98 7.47 -7.89 -13.53
C LEU A 98 8.23 -8.00 -14.85
N PRO A 99 9.49 -8.50 -14.86
CA PRO A 99 10.16 -8.82 -16.11
C PRO A 99 9.45 -10.00 -16.81
N ASP A 100 9.37 -9.93 -18.14
CA ASP A 100 8.78 -11.02 -18.94
C ASP A 100 9.71 -12.24 -18.98
N GLU A 101 11.02 -12.01 -19.04
CA GLU A 101 12.01 -13.08 -19.08
C GLU A 101 12.13 -13.76 -17.70
N GLY A 102 11.81 -15.05 -17.64
CA GLY A 102 11.85 -15.82 -16.39
C GLY A 102 10.54 -15.83 -15.59
N LEU A 103 9.45 -15.23 -16.11
CA LEU A 103 8.16 -15.20 -15.43
C LEU A 103 7.60 -16.59 -15.12
N LEU A 104 7.68 -17.54 -16.05
CA LEU A 104 7.22 -18.92 -15.85
C LEU A 104 7.96 -19.60 -14.68
N ARG A 105 9.29 -19.48 -14.65
CA ARG A 105 10.11 -20.01 -13.56
C ARG A 105 9.74 -19.35 -12.22
N LYS A 106 9.41 -18.06 -12.24
CA LYS A 106 9.00 -17.31 -11.05
C LYS A 106 7.62 -17.78 -10.55
N GLU A 107 6.69 -18.06 -11.45
CA GLU A 107 5.38 -18.65 -11.15
C GLU A 107 5.51 -20.02 -10.48
N GLU A 108 6.40 -20.89 -10.96
CA GLU A 108 6.66 -22.20 -10.36
C GLU A 108 7.26 -22.09 -8.94
N LEU A 109 8.18 -21.14 -8.72
CA LEU A 109 8.84 -20.93 -7.43
C LEU A 109 7.92 -20.28 -6.40
N ASP A 110 7.24 -19.21 -6.79
CA ASP A 110 6.34 -18.45 -5.90
C ASP A 110 4.99 -19.17 -5.74
N LYS A 111 4.67 -20.15 -6.60
CA LYS A 111 3.38 -20.86 -6.70
C LYS A 111 2.21 -19.91 -6.90
N VAL A 112 2.40 -18.95 -7.79
CA VAL A 112 1.50 -17.81 -8.02
C VAL A 112 1.22 -17.70 -9.51
N PRO A 113 -0.06 -17.56 -9.93
CA PRO A 113 -0.44 -17.62 -11.34
C PRO A 113 -0.16 -16.30 -12.08
N TYR A 114 1.11 -15.90 -12.17
CA TYR A 114 1.52 -14.65 -12.81
C TYR A 114 1.11 -14.58 -14.28
N LEU A 115 1.17 -15.69 -15.03
CA LEU A 115 0.73 -15.73 -16.42
C LEU A 115 -0.77 -15.45 -16.56
N VAL A 116 -1.58 -15.92 -15.62
CA VAL A 116 -3.02 -15.64 -15.59
C VAL A 116 -3.27 -14.17 -15.30
N TRP A 117 -2.56 -13.60 -14.33
CA TRP A 117 -2.66 -12.17 -14.01
C TRP A 117 -2.20 -11.27 -15.15
N LYS A 118 -1.16 -11.69 -15.88
CA LYS A 118 -0.71 -11.01 -17.10
C LYS A 118 -1.80 -11.05 -18.18
N ALA A 119 -2.36 -12.22 -18.45
CA ALA A 119 -3.41 -12.37 -19.46
C ALA A 119 -4.69 -11.60 -19.11
N ALA A 120 -5.01 -11.50 -17.82
CA ALA A 120 -6.16 -10.76 -17.31
C ALA A 120 -5.92 -9.24 -17.17
N GLY A 121 -4.67 -8.77 -17.33
CA GLY A 121 -4.31 -7.35 -17.27
C GLY A 121 -4.10 -6.79 -15.86
N TYR A 122 -3.97 -7.63 -14.84
CA TYR A 122 -3.61 -7.22 -13.46
C TYR A 122 -2.10 -7.10 -13.25
N LEU A 123 -1.31 -7.77 -14.09
CA LEU A 123 0.15 -7.72 -14.06
C LEU A 123 0.68 -7.27 -15.42
N GLU A 124 1.44 -6.18 -15.43
CA GLU A 124 2.14 -5.73 -16.62
C GLU A 124 3.55 -6.35 -16.66
N THR A 125 4.03 -6.69 -17.85
CA THR A 125 5.38 -7.23 -18.00
C THR A 125 6.26 -6.34 -18.85
N THR A 126 7.50 -6.14 -18.43
CA THR A 126 8.48 -5.40 -19.22
C THR A 126 9.41 -6.35 -19.98
N PRO A 127 9.80 -6.04 -21.22
CA PRO A 127 10.77 -6.84 -21.96
C PRO A 127 12.13 -6.93 -21.23
N GLY A 128 12.73 -8.12 -21.26
CA GLY A 128 14.05 -8.41 -20.69
C GLY A 128 14.02 -9.04 -19.30
N ARG A 129 15.21 -9.15 -18.70
CA ARG A 129 15.44 -9.77 -17.36
C ARG A 129 15.15 -8.84 -16.19
N ALA A 130 14.96 -7.55 -16.46
CA ALA A 130 14.79 -6.54 -15.43
C ALA A 130 13.53 -5.72 -15.67
N VAL A 131 12.93 -5.21 -14.59
CA VAL A 131 11.85 -4.23 -14.72
C VAL A 131 12.42 -2.96 -15.34
N SER A 132 11.93 -2.63 -16.54
CA SER A 132 12.37 -1.42 -17.24
C SER A 132 11.75 -0.18 -16.60
N LYS A 133 12.59 0.69 -16.03
CA LYS A 133 12.19 1.99 -15.47
C LYS A 133 11.45 2.85 -16.50
N LEU A 134 11.86 2.80 -17.77
CA LEU A 134 11.20 3.52 -18.86
C LEU A 134 9.75 3.07 -19.07
N PHE A 135 9.47 1.77 -18.96
CA PHE A 135 8.10 1.26 -19.08
C PHE A 135 7.22 1.75 -17.93
N VAL A 136 7.77 1.79 -16.71
CA VAL A 136 7.07 2.34 -15.54
C VAL A 136 6.79 3.84 -15.74
N LEU A 137 7.78 4.61 -16.21
CA LEU A 137 7.63 6.04 -16.52
C LEU A 137 6.54 6.31 -17.56
N ARG A 138 6.58 5.64 -18.71
CA ARG A 138 5.54 5.77 -19.74
C ARG A 138 4.16 5.34 -19.26
N ARG A 139 4.10 4.44 -18.28
CA ARG A 139 2.85 4.05 -17.65
C ARG A 139 2.36 5.14 -16.70
N MET A 140 3.25 5.74 -15.91
CA MET A 140 2.94 6.88 -15.05
C MET A 140 2.46 8.08 -15.88
N GLU A 141 3.10 8.40 -16.99
CA GLU A 141 2.67 9.45 -17.93
C GLU A 141 1.20 9.27 -18.34
N LYS A 142 0.83 8.06 -18.77
CA LYS A 142 -0.57 7.75 -19.10
C LYS A 142 -1.52 7.87 -17.91
N LEU A 143 -1.05 7.63 -16.69
CA LEU A 143 -1.87 7.78 -15.49
C LEU A 143 -2.05 9.25 -15.11
N ILE A 144 -1.07 10.12 -15.39
CA ILE A 144 -1.20 11.58 -15.24
C ILE A 144 -2.27 12.11 -16.21
N ASP A 145 -2.39 11.56 -17.42
CA ASP A 145 -3.45 11.92 -18.38
C ASP A 145 -4.86 11.43 -17.97
N ILE A 146 -4.93 10.49 -17.02
CA ILE A 146 -6.17 9.87 -16.54
C ILE A 146 -6.59 10.44 -15.19
N PHE A 147 -5.66 10.70 -14.28
CA PHE A 147 -5.90 11.12 -12.91
C PHE A 147 -5.20 12.44 -12.61
N ASP A 148 -5.80 13.25 -11.75
CA ASP A 148 -5.15 14.46 -11.21
C ASP A 148 -4.21 14.05 -10.07
N ILE A 149 -3.04 13.52 -10.41
CA ILE A 149 -2.07 12.99 -9.45
C ILE A 149 -1.43 14.15 -8.68
N GLN A 150 -1.80 14.27 -7.39
CA GLN A 150 -1.32 15.33 -6.50
C GLN A 150 0.08 15.06 -5.98
N CYS A 151 0.37 13.81 -5.58
CA CYS A 151 1.68 13.43 -5.06
C CYS A 151 1.90 11.91 -5.14
N ILE A 152 3.13 11.48 -5.44
CA ILE A 152 3.56 10.08 -5.34
C ILE A 152 4.72 9.96 -4.34
N ALA A 153 4.49 9.22 -3.27
CA ALA A 153 5.52 8.82 -2.30
C ALA A 153 6.41 7.73 -2.90
N TYR A 154 7.72 7.81 -2.69
CA TYR A 154 8.66 6.83 -3.21
C TYR A 154 9.82 6.57 -2.24
N ASP A 155 10.52 5.44 -2.40
CA ASP A 155 11.71 5.13 -1.62
C ASP A 155 12.96 5.88 -2.12
N ARG A 156 13.65 6.54 -1.18
CA ARG A 156 14.80 7.44 -1.41
C ARG A 156 15.95 6.78 -2.18
N TRP A 157 16.15 5.48 -2.01
CA TRP A 157 17.36 4.79 -2.48
C TRP A 157 17.39 4.47 -3.97
N ARG A 158 16.24 4.44 -4.66
CA ARG A 158 16.16 3.90 -6.04
C ARG A 158 15.56 4.85 -7.07
N ILE A 159 15.23 6.07 -6.64
CA ILE A 159 14.52 7.03 -7.48
C ILE A 159 15.43 7.80 -8.45
N GLU A 160 16.73 7.93 -8.14
CA GLU A 160 17.58 8.87 -8.85
C GLU A 160 17.68 8.54 -10.34
N ASP A 161 17.94 7.28 -10.67
CA ASP A 161 17.92 6.82 -12.06
C ASP A 161 16.53 6.98 -12.72
N LEU A 162 15.44 6.92 -11.94
CA LEU A 162 14.08 7.09 -12.49
C LEU A 162 13.85 8.55 -12.87
N LYS A 163 14.28 9.50 -12.03
CA LYS A 163 14.18 10.94 -12.28
C LYS A 163 15.05 11.34 -13.47
N GLN A 164 16.30 10.90 -13.46
CA GLN A 164 17.22 11.17 -14.57
C GLN A 164 16.67 10.64 -15.90
N LEU A 165 16.14 9.41 -15.90
CA LEU A 165 15.55 8.83 -17.10
C LEU A 165 14.27 9.56 -17.56
N ALA A 166 13.49 10.11 -16.63
CA ALA A 166 12.33 10.91 -16.98
C ALA A 166 12.74 12.24 -17.62
N GLU A 167 13.79 12.89 -17.11
CA GLU A 167 14.38 14.09 -17.72
C GLU A 167 14.97 13.80 -19.11
N ASP A 168 15.71 12.71 -19.26
CA ASP A 168 16.34 12.32 -20.53
C ASP A 168 15.31 12.00 -21.63
N GLU A 169 14.14 11.48 -21.26
CA GLU A 169 13.05 11.09 -22.18
C GLU A 169 11.94 12.14 -22.29
N ASP A 170 12.08 13.30 -21.64
CA ASP A 170 11.09 14.40 -21.59
C ASP A 170 9.71 13.94 -21.09
N ILE A 171 9.69 13.00 -20.13
CA ILE A 171 8.47 12.45 -19.53
C ILE A 171 8.10 13.27 -18.28
N PRO A 172 6.90 13.86 -18.23
CA PRO A 172 6.47 14.60 -17.05
C PRO A 172 6.30 13.65 -15.85
N LEU A 173 6.85 14.05 -14.71
CA LEU A 173 6.61 13.38 -13.42
C LEU A 173 5.61 14.19 -12.60
N PRO A 174 4.68 13.54 -11.89
CA PRO A 174 3.85 14.24 -10.92
C PRO A 174 4.72 14.68 -9.73
N PRO A 175 4.20 15.52 -8.81
CA PRO A 175 4.93 15.83 -7.58
C PRO A 175 5.32 14.53 -6.86
N MET A 176 6.58 14.42 -6.47
CA MET A 176 7.11 13.21 -5.85
C MET A 176 7.72 13.52 -4.49
N GLU A 177 7.37 12.73 -3.47
CA GLU A 177 7.86 12.93 -2.11
C GLU A 177 8.73 11.76 -1.60
N PRO A 178 9.94 12.03 -1.08
CA PRO A 178 10.82 10.99 -0.57
C PRO A 178 10.33 10.41 0.77
N PHE A 179 9.77 9.21 0.73
CA PHE A 179 9.26 8.50 1.90
C PHE A 179 10.28 7.52 2.47
N GLY A 180 10.54 7.57 3.77
CA GLY A 180 11.49 6.66 4.41
C GLY A 180 10.87 5.30 4.71
N GLN A 181 11.44 4.20 4.19
CA GLN A 181 11.02 2.83 4.59
C GLN A 181 11.45 2.42 6.03
N GLY A 182 11.90 3.38 6.84
CA GLY A 182 12.22 3.19 8.25
C GLY A 182 10.98 3.21 9.14
N TYR A 183 11.15 2.82 10.40
CA TYR A 183 10.06 2.81 11.39
C TYR A 183 9.41 4.19 11.59
N LYS A 184 10.19 5.26 11.48
CA LYS A 184 9.73 6.64 11.70
C LYS A 184 8.57 7.04 10.78
N ASP A 185 8.71 6.81 9.48
CA ASP A 185 7.70 7.25 8.50
C ASP A 185 6.70 6.11 8.22
N MET A 186 7.15 4.85 8.21
CA MET A 186 6.26 3.71 7.95
C MET A 186 5.28 3.42 9.09
N SER A 187 5.64 3.61 10.36
CA SER A 187 4.73 3.30 11.47
C SER A 187 3.44 4.14 11.43
N PRO A 188 3.49 5.48 11.35
CA PRO A 188 2.28 6.29 11.27
C PRO A 188 1.48 6.01 10.00
N ALA A 189 2.14 5.77 8.86
CA ALA A 189 1.47 5.42 7.62
C ALA A 189 0.74 4.07 7.70
N LEU A 190 1.38 3.10 8.37
CA LEU A 190 0.81 1.77 8.62
C LEU A 190 -0.41 1.86 9.54
N ASP A 191 -0.32 2.65 10.60
CA ASP A 191 -1.43 2.88 11.54
C ASP A 191 -2.62 3.59 10.86
N LYS A 192 -2.35 4.56 9.98
CA LYS A 192 -3.39 5.22 9.16
C LYS A 192 -4.07 4.25 8.21
N PHE A 193 -3.28 3.47 7.46
CA PHE A 193 -3.81 2.44 6.56
C PHE A 193 -4.71 1.46 7.31
N GLU A 194 -4.22 0.97 8.45
CA GLU A 194 -4.92 0.02 9.30
C GLU A 194 -6.24 0.59 9.82
N THR A 195 -6.21 1.83 10.32
CA THR A 195 -7.40 2.53 10.83
C THR A 195 -8.43 2.75 9.72
N ALA A 196 -8.00 3.27 8.57
CA ALA A 196 -8.87 3.51 7.43
C ALA A 196 -9.53 2.21 6.95
N LEU A 197 -8.77 1.09 6.92
CA LEU A 197 -9.31 -0.20 6.51
C LEU A 197 -10.33 -0.75 7.51
N LEU A 198 -10.03 -0.70 8.81
CA LEU A 198 -10.94 -1.17 9.86
C LEU A 198 -12.23 -0.34 9.93
N ASN A 199 -12.14 0.96 9.67
CA ASN A 199 -13.30 1.86 9.64
C ASN A 199 -14.10 1.77 8.32
N GLY A 200 -13.60 1.04 7.32
CA GLY A 200 -14.22 0.98 6.00
C GLY A 200 -14.10 2.29 5.21
N GLU A 201 -13.13 3.15 5.56
CA GLU A 201 -12.80 4.41 4.89
C GLU A 201 -11.90 4.20 3.67
N VAL A 202 -11.41 2.98 3.44
CA VAL A 202 -10.69 2.59 2.22
C VAL A 202 -11.23 1.27 1.69
N VAL A 203 -11.35 1.20 0.37
CA VAL A 203 -11.81 0.02 -0.37
C VAL A 203 -10.87 -0.30 -1.53
N HIS A 204 -10.88 -1.55 -1.95
CA HIS A 204 -10.11 -2.02 -3.11
C HIS A 204 -11.03 -2.74 -4.12
N ASP A 205 -10.66 -2.77 -5.39
CA ASP A 205 -11.41 -3.41 -6.49
C ASP A 205 -11.33 -4.95 -6.48
N GLY A 206 -10.42 -5.48 -5.67
CA GLY A 206 -10.18 -6.91 -5.59
C GLY A 206 -9.11 -7.41 -6.57
N ASP A 207 -8.21 -6.52 -7.00
CA ASP A 207 -6.99 -6.88 -7.69
C ASP A 207 -6.31 -8.08 -6.99
N PRO A 208 -6.09 -9.20 -7.71
CA PRO A 208 -5.55 -10.42 -7.13
C PRO A 208 -4.07 -10.28 -6.73
N VAL A 209 -3.30 -9.42 -7.40
CA VAL A 209 -1.90 -9.13 -7.07
C VAL A 209 -1.83 -8.33 -5.76
N LEU A 210 -2.65 -7.28 -5.63
CA LEU A 210 -2.73 -6.49 -4.40
C LEU A 210 -3.22 -7.35 -3.23
N THR A 211 -4.26 -8.16 -3.46
CA THR A 211 -4.80 -9.09 -2.46
C THR A 211 -3.76 -10.13 -2.02
N TRP A 212 -2.97 -10.65 -2.96
CA TRP A 212 -1.89 -11.56 -2.64
C TRP A 212 -0.77 -10.86 -1.83
N CYS A 213 -0.43 -9.63 -2.17
CA CYS A 213 0.52 -8.84 -1.38
C CYS A 213 0.02 -8.56 0.05
N ALA A 214 -1.27 -8.25 0.20
CA ALA A 214 -1.90 -8.06 1.52
C ALA A 214 -1.84 -9.34 2.36
N ALA A 215 -2.13 -10.50 1.77
CA ALA A 215 -2.08 -11.80 2.44
C ALA A 215 -0.67 -12.20 2.90
N ASN A 216 0.37 -11.73 2.20
CA ASN A 216 1.77 -12.02 2.55
C ASN A 216 2.39 -11.00 3.52
N ALA A 217 1.74 -9.86 3.73
CA ALA A 217 2.27 -8.76 4.51
C ALA A 217 2.43 -9.17 5.99
N VAL A 218 3.62 -8.95 6.56
CA VAL A 218 3.90 -9.20 7.97
C VAL A 218 4.56 -7.97 8.57
N THR A 219 4.10 -7.58 9.77
CA THR A 219 4.68 -6.46 10.50
C THR A 219 5.77 -6.90 11.47
N VAL A 220 6.81 -6.08 11.59
CA VAL A 220 7.80 -6.15 12.66
C VAL A 220 7.72 -4.90 13.51
N GLN A 221 8.02 -5.06 14.80
CA GLN A 221 7.99 -3.99 15.78
C GLN A 221 9.38 -3.77 16.36
N ASP A 222 9.77 -2.51 16.55
CA ASP A 222 11.00 -2.15 17.25
C ASP A 222 10.79 -2.05 18.78
N ALA A 223 11.85 -1.71 19.51
CA ALA A 223 11.78 -1.56 20.98
C ALA A 223 10.97 -0.33 21.43
N ALA A 224 10.74 0.63 20.54
CA ALA A 224 9.94 1.82 20.78
C ALA A 224 8.49 1.64 20.31
N GLU A 225 8.06 0.40 20.10
CA GLU A 225 6.73 -0.01 19.66
C GLU A 225 6.34 0.42 18.24
N ASN A 226 7.25 1.01 17.47
CA ASN A 226 6.98 1.39 16.08
C ASN A 226 6.91 0.15 15.20
N ARG A 227 5.98 0.16 14.24
CA ARG A 227 5.74 -0.96 13.32
C ARG A 227 6.16 -0.62 11.90
N LYS A 228 6.57 -1.65 11.15
CA LYS A 228 6.74 -1.56 9.70
C LYS A 228 6.48 -2.90 9.03
N LEU A 229 6.23 -2.87 7.73
CA LEU A 229 6.21 -4.08 6.91
C LEU A 229 7.62 -4.68 6.76
N SER A 230 7.72 -6.01 6.86
CA SER A 230 8.98 -6.74 6.74
C SER A 230 8.96 -7.65 5.51
N LYS A 231 9.76 -7.29 4.50
CA LYS A 231 10.01 -8.15 3.33
C LYS A 231 10.69 -9.47 3.73
N GLU A 232 11.49 -9.48 4.81
CA GLU A 232 12.19 -10.68 5.30
C GLU A 232 11.26 -11.69 5.98
N LYS A 233 10.27 -11.22 6.75
CA LYS A 233 9.31 -12.10 7.42
C LYS A 233 8.07 -12.42 6.58
N ALA A 234 7.86 -11.69 5.49
CA ALA A 234 6.78 -11.95 4.56
C ALA A 234 6.85 -13.37 3.99
N THR A 235 5.70 -13.96 3.71
CA THR A 235 5.58 -15.28 3.08
C THR A 235 5.71 -15.24 1.55
N GLY A 236 5.74 -14.03 0.98
CA GLY A 236 5.81 -13.77 -0.44
C GLY A 236 6.10 -12.30 -0.71
N ARG A 237 5.70 -11.80 -1.88
CA ARG A 237 5.92 -10.40 -2.26
C ARG A 237 4.90 -9.50 -1.57
N ILE A 238 5.34 -8.29 -1.21
CA ILE A 238 4.53 -7.31 -0.48
C ILE A 238 4.68 -5.90 -1.08
N ASP A 239 5.29 -5.78 -2.25
CA ASP A 239 5.73 -4.50 -2.82
C ASP A 239 4.53 -3.56 -3.09
N LEU A 240 3.40 -4.09 -3.58
CA LEU A 240 2.15 -3.32 -3.68
C LEU A 240 1.63 -2.87 -2.31
N MET A 241 1.86 -3.67 -1.26
CA MET A 241 1.39 -3.31 0.07
C MET A 241 2.24 -2.22 0.71
N VAL A 242 3.56 -2.25 0.46
CA VAL A 242 4.46 -1.16 0.81
C VAL A 242 4.08 0.12 0.07
N ALA A 243 3.83 0.03 -1.23
CA ALA A 243 3.33 1.14 -2.05
C ALA A 243 2.02 1.72 -1.50
N ALA A 244 1.02 0.90 -1.18
CA ALA A 244 -0.23 1.42 -0.64
C ALA A 244 -0.07 2.07 0.73
N VAL A 245 0.79 1.53 1.61
CA VAL A 245 1.07 2.14 2.92
C VAL A 245 1.79 3.48 2.74
N MET A 246 2.78 3.58 1.85
CA MET A 246 3.41 4.88 1.53
C MET A 246 2.37 5.88 1.01
N GLY A 247 1.46 5.43 0.14
CA GLY A 247 0.34 6.22 -0.34
C GLY A 247 -0.58 6.70 0.78
N ALA A 248 -0.92 5.84 1.75
CA ALA A 248 -1.72 6.21 2.92
C ALA A 248 -1.03 7.30 3.76
N GLY A 249 0.30 7.21 3.88
CA GLY A 249 1.12 8.19 4.59
C GLY A 249 0.88 9.61 4.09
N ILE A 250 0.91 9.81 2.76
CA ILE A 250 0.74 11.13 2.14
C ILE A 250 -0.73 11.50 1.87
N ALA A 251 -1.59 10.53 1.53
CA ALA A 251 -2.98 10.80 1.14
C ALA A 251 -3.83 11.23 2.33
N ILE A 252 -3.66 10.54 3.47
CA ILE A 252 -4.49 10.76 4.65
C ILE A 252 -4.02 11.99 5.43
N ASP A 253 -2.74 12.37 5.34
CA ASP A 253 -2.24 13.62 5.94
C ASP A 253 -2.82 14.86 5.25
N CYS A 254 -3.07 14.83 3.94
CA CYS A 254 -3.72 15.92 3.22
C CYS A 254 -5.16 16.20 3.69
N LYS A 255 -5.82 15.23 4.34
CA LYS A 255 -7.17 15.42 4.91
C LYS A 255 -7.15 16.25 6.20
N ILE A 256 -6.00 16.32 6.90
CA ILE A 256 -5.88 17.01 8.19
C ILE A 256 -5.79 18.54 7.98
N GLU A 257 -5.30 19.01 6.83
CA GLU A 257 -5.25 20.46 6.56
C GLU A 257 -6.60 21.08 6.17
N SER A 258 -7.59 20.29 5.75
CA SER A 258 -8.91 20.81 5.36
C SER A 258 -9.89 21.02 6.51
N ASP A 259 -9.63 20.47 7.70
CA ASP A 259 -10.55 20.56 8.85
C ASP A 259 -10.26 21.76 9.79
N ASP A 260 -9.20 22.53 9.55
CA ASP A 260 -8.76 23.63 10.45
C ASP A 260 -9.20 25.05 10.01
N ILE A 261 -10.15 25.17 9.07
CA ILE A 261 -10.70 26.49 8.66
C ILE A 261 -12.24 26.48 8.66
N ASP A 262 -12.88 26.25 9.81
CA ASP A 262 -14.22 26.85 10.05
C ASP A 262 -14.65 26.91 11.54
N GLN A 263 -13.74 27.27 12.46
CA GLN A 263 -14.15 27.84 13.76
C GLN A 263 -14.00 29.36 13.73
N GLY A 264 -14.80 29.98 12.87
CA GLY A 264 -15.02 31.42 12.87
C GLY A 264 -15.59 31.89 14.21
N PHE A 265 -14.81 32.69 14.92
CA PHE A 265 -15.22 33.51 16.04
C PHE A 265 -16.55 34.24 15.76
N VAL A 266 -17.59 33.96 16.55
CA VAL A 266 -18.69 34.91 16.75
C VAL A 266 -18.44 35.56 18.10
N VAL A 267 -17.82 36.74 18.09
CA VAL A 267 -17.83 37.66 19.23
C VAL A 267 -19.17 38.42 19.17
N LEU A 268 -20.03 38.17 20.15
CA LEU A 268 -21.14 39.06 20.52
C LEU A 268 -20.76 39.85 21.77
#